data_AF-A0A5C3LEQ0-F1
#
_entry.id   AF-A0A5C3LEQ0-F1
#
_cell.length_a   1.000
_cell.length_b   1.000
_cell.length_c   1.000
_cell.angle_alpha   90.00
_cell.angle_beta   90.00
_cell.angle_gamma   90.00
#
_symmetry.space_group_name_H-M   'P 1'
#
loop_
_entity.id
_entity.type
_entity.pdbx_description
1 polymer ?
#
loop_
_entity_poly.entity_id
_entity_poly.type
_entity_poly.pdbx_seq_one_letter_code
_entity_poly.pdbx_strand_id
1 'polypeptide(L)' 'MILNYLLFIIGNLPNCCSGSHNTPATCPSSGVAFYSYFKGNCPKAYAYPYDDPTSLFTCDSNLKADYTLTFCP' A
#
# COMPACT_ATOMS: atom_id res chain seq x y z
N MET A 1 -9.63 3.48 29.23
CA MET A 1 -8.26 3.88 28.83
C MET A 1 -7.47 2.75 28.15
N ILE A 2 -7.62 1.48 28.57
CA ILE A 2 -6.92 0.33 27.97
C ILE A 2 -7.33 0.04 26.51
N LEU A 3 -8.59 0.27 26.15
CA LEU A 3 -9.10 -0.01 24.79
C LEU A 3 -8.57 0.95 23.70
N ASN A 4 -8.22 2.20 24.08
CA ASN A 4 -7.64 3.18 23.16
C ASN A 4 -6.15 2.88 22.88
N TYR A 5 -5.45 2.30 23.86
CA TYR A 5 -4.04 1.91 23.72
C TYR A 5 -3.88 0.72 22.76
N LEU A 6 -4.79 -0.26 22.83
CA LEU A 6 -4.76 -1.43 21.95
C LEU A 6 -4.97 -1.04 20.47
N LEU A 7 -5.88 -0.10 20.20
CA LEU A 7 -6.12 0.44 18.86
C LEU A 7 -4.88 1.18 18.32
N PHE A 8 -4.19 1.93 19.18
CA PHE A 8 -2.96 2.64 18.85
C PHE A 8 -1.78 1.71 18.55
N ILE A 9 -1.70 0.54 19.20
CA ILE A 9 -0.60 -0.43 18.95
C ILE A 9 -0.75 -1.08 17.57
N ILE A 10 -1.96 -1.49 17.18
CA ILE A 10 -2.19 -2.09 15.85
C ILE A 10 -1.97 -1.04 14.76
N GLY A 11 -2.41 0.20 15.00
CA GLY A 11 -2.19 1.34 14.13
C GLY A 11 -0.77 1.89 14.14
N ASN A 12 0.20 1.30 14.84
CA ASN A 12 1.58 1.77 14.83
C ASN A 12 2.60 0.67 14.46
N LEU A 13 2.11 -0.36 13.77
CA LEU A 13 2.96 -1.36 13.14
C LEU A 13 3.49 -0.85 11.79
N PRO A 14 4.75 -1.17 11.43
CA PRO A 14 5.33 -0.81 10.13
C PRO A 14 4.50 -1.28 8.93
N ASN A 15 3.78 -2.39 9.05
CA ASN A 15 2.98 -2.95 7.96
C ASN A 15 1.79 -2.06 7.55
N CYS A 16 1.28 -1.24 8.47
CA CYS A 16 0.06 -0.47 8.26
C CYS A 16 0.35 0.99 7.86
N CYS A 17 1.61 1.44 7.95
CA CYS A 17 2.01 2.81 7.68
C CYS A 17 1.08 3.86 8.33
N SER A 18 0.83 3.70 9.62
CA SER A 18 -0.06 4.57 10.40
C SER A 18 0.64 4.97 11.71
N GLY A 19 0.03 5.88 12.48
CA GLY A 19 0.63 6.36 13.73
C GLY A 19 1.97 7.05 13.48
N SER A 20 3.04 6.60 14.12
CA SER A 20 4.40 7.15 13.89
C SER A 20 5.03 6.70 12.57
N HIS A 21 4.36 5.85 11.79
CA HIS A 21 4.77 5.38 10.46
C HIS A 21 3.88 5.96 9.35
N ASN A 22 3.21 7.11 9.58
CA ASN A 22 2.21 7.68 8.67
C ASN A 22 2.78 8.56 7.53
N THR A 23 4.07 8.45 7.25
CA THR A 23 4.72 9.10 6.09
C THR A 23 5.63 8.11 5.35
N PRO A 24 5.91 8.32 4.05
CA PRO A 24 6.84 7.46 3.30
C PRO A 24 8.23 7.37 3.94
N ALA A 25 8.74 8.47 4.49
CA ALA A 25 10.04 8.49 5.17
C ALA A 25 10.05 7.63 6.45
N THR A 26 8.92 7.59 7.16
CA THR A 26 8.76 6.79 8.39
C THR A 26 8.25 5.37 8.14
N CYS A 27 7.85 5.02 6.92
CA CYS A 27 7.36 3.69 6.54
C CYS A 27 8.04 3.19 5.25
N PRO A 28 9.34 2.86 5.32
CA PRO A 28 10.04 2.29 4.18
C PRO A 28 9.50 0.87 3.89
N SER A 29 9.51 0.48 2.62
CA SER A 29 9.08 -0.87 2.20
C SER A 29 9.88 -1.99 2.87
N SER A 30 11.13 -1.75 3.27
CA SER A 30 11.96 -2.69 4.03
C SER A 30 11.41 -3.02 5.42
N GLY A 31 10.53 -2.18 5.97
CA GLY A 31 9.84 -2.43 7.24
C GLY A 31 8.53 -3.20 7.09
N VAL A 32 8.05 -3.41 5.85
CA VAL A 32 6.78 -4.08 5.57
C VAL A 32 7.01 -5.58 5.34
N ALA A 33 6.41 -6.40 6.19
CA ALA A 33 6.48 -7.85 6.10
C ALA A 33 5.94 -8.35 4.76
N PHE A 34 6.67 -9.31 4.16
CA PHE A 34 6.30 -9.96 2.89
C PHE A 34 6.19 -9.05 1.67
N TYR A 35 6.60 -7.77 1.75
CA TYR A 35 6.56 -6.83 0.61
C TYR A 35 7.17 -7.45 -0.66
N SER A 36 8.37 -8.03 -0.56
CA SER A 36 9.07 -8.65 -1.69
C SER A 36 8.31 -9.82 -2.31
N TYR A 37 7.55 -10.59 -1.53
CA TYR A 37 6.76 -11.71 -2.03
C TYR A 37 5.58 -11.20 -2.87
N PHE A 38 4.77 -10.29 -2.32
CA PHE A 38 3.61 -9.74 -3.03
C PHE A 38 4.04 -8.94 -4.25
N LYS A 39 5.06 -8.08 -4.08
CA LYS A 39 5.55 -7.24 -5.19
C LYS A 39 6.23 -8.05 -6.27
N GLY A 40 6.99 -9.08 -5.91
CA GLY A 40 7.65 -9.97 -6.86
C GLY A 40 6.66 -10.74 -7.74
N ASN A 41 5.55 -11.20 -7.18
CA ASN A 41 4.51 -11.92 -7.93
C ASN A 41 3.59 -10.99 -8.73
N CYS A 42 3.30 -9.79 -8.21
CA CYS A 42 2.43 -8.81 -8.86
C CYS A 42 3.13 -7.44 -8.98
N PRO A 43 4.09 -7.24 -9.90
CA PRO A 43 4.94 -6.04 -9.93
C PRO A 43 4.18 -4.71 -10.16
N LYS A 44 3.00 -4.76 -10.78
CA LYS A 44 2.15 -3.60 -11.05
C LYS A 44 1.11 -3.34 -9.96
N ALA A 45 0.94 -4.25 -9.01
CA ALA A 45 -0.01 -4.06 -7.91
C ALA A 45 0.68 -3.36 -6.75
N TYR A 46 -0.09 -2.62 -5.96
CA TYR A 46 0.35 -2.12 -4.66
C TYR A 46 0.64 -3.31 -3.73
N ALA A 47 1.84 -3.35 -3.16
CA ALA A 47 2.21 -4.31 -2.11
C ALA A 47 2.34 -3.66 -0.72
N TYR A 48 2.29 -2.33 -0.64
CA TYR A 48 2.23 -1.55 0.60
C TYR A 48 1.66 -0.14 0.34
N PRO A 49 1.31 0.65 1.39
CA PRO A 49 0.60 1.92 1.23
C PRO A 49 1.29 3.03 0.43
N TYR A 50 2.63 3.07 0.37
CA TYR A 50 3.36 4.13 -0.34
C TYR A 50 4.04 3.64 -1.63
N ASP A 51 3.50 2.59 -2.26
CA ASP A 51 4.04 1.94 -3.46
C ASP A 51 3.67 2.64 -4.79
N ASP A 52 3.45 3.95 -4.77
CA ASP A 52 3.03 4.73 -5.94
C ASP A 52 4.00 4.60 -7.14
N PRO A 53 5.35 4.66 -6.97
CA PRO A 53 6.27 4.73 -8.11
C PRO A 53 6.19 3.55 -9.09
N THR A 54 5.65 2.41 -8.67
CA THR A 54 5.54 1.21 -9.49
C THR A 54 4.11 0.67 -9.64
N SER A 55 3.14 1.29 -8.96
CA SER A 55 1.77 0.77 -8.86
C SER A 55 0.68 1.79 -9.22
N LEU A 56 1.01 3.09 -9.23
CA LEU A 56 0.06 4.12 -9.62
C LEU A 56 0.06 4.28 -11.15
N PHE A 57 -1.05 3.90 -11.77
CA PHE A 57 -1.29 4.11 -13.20
C PHE A 57 -2.44 5.09 -13.36
N THR A 58 -2.27 6.06 -14.26
CA THR A 58 -3.29 7.06 -14.56
C THR A 58 -3.61 7.03 -16.06
N CYS A 59 -4.87 7.30 -16.39
CA CYS A 59 -5.33 7.52 -17.75
C CYS A 59 -5.83 8.96 -17.85
N ASP A 60 -5.45 9.66 -18.94
CA ASP A 60 -5.89 11.03 -19.19
C ASP A 60 -7.43 11.06 -19.38
N SER A 61 -8.10 11.93 -18.64
CA SER A 61 -9.55 12.08 -18.69
C SER A 61 -10.08 12.55 -20.05
N ASN A 62 -9.25 13.23 -20.85
CA ASN A 62 -9.60 13.67 -22.20
C ASN A 62 -9.71 12.51 -23.19
N LEU A 63 -9.08 11.36 -22.91
CA LEU A 63 -9.08 10.19 -23.78
C LEU A 63 -10.35 9.34 -23.65
N LYS A 64 -11.27 9.68 -22.73
CA LYS A 64 -12.52 8.93 -22.46
C LYS A 64 -12.25 7.44 -22.25
N ALA A 65 -11.32 7.12 -21.35
CA ALA A 65 -10.92 5.75 -21.08
C ALA A 65 -12.08 4.90 -20.54
N ASP A 66 -12.26 3.72 -21.14
CA ASP A 66 -13.08 2.64 -20.60
C ASP A 66 -12.18 1.61 -19.89
N TYR A 67 -12.74 0.88 -18.93
CA TYR A 67 -12.02 -0.11 -18.14
C TYR A 67 -12.68 -1.48 -18.22
N THR A 68 -11.88 -2.53 -18.36
CA THR A 68 -12.34 -3.92 -18.26
C THR A 68 -11.65 -4.57 -17.07
N LEU A 69 -12.44 -5.20 -16.20
CA LEU A 69 -11.95 -5.96 -15.06
C LEU A 69 -12.07 -7.45 -15.35
N THR A 70 -10.94 -8.16 -15.31
CA THR A 70 -10.87 -9.60 -15.56
C THR A 70 -10.41 -10.33 -14.31
N PHE A 71 -11.14 -11.38 -13.93
CA PHE A 71 -10.75 -12.30 -12.86
C PHE A 71 -10.05 -13.51 -13.47
N CYS A 72 -8.92 -13.92 -12.88
CA CYS A 72 -8.02 -14.94 -13.46
C CYS A 72 -7.60 -14.59 -14.91
N PRO A 73 -6.96 -13.43 -15.10
CA PRO A 73 -6.49 -12.98 -16.41
C PRO A 73 -5.34 -13.85 -16.97
#